data_AF-A0A6L4ATD7-F1
#
_entry.id   AF-A0A6L4ATD7-F1
#
_cell.length_a   1.000
_cell.length_b   1.000
_cell.length_c   1.000
_cell.angle_alpha   90.00
_cell.angle_beta   90.00
_cell.angle_gamma   90.00
#
_symmetry.space_group_name_H-M   'P 1'
#
loop_
_entity.id
_entity.type
_entity.pdbx_description
1 polymer ?
#
loop_
_entity_poly.entity_id
_entity_poly.type
_entity_poly.pdbx_seq_one_letter_code
_entity_poly.pdbx_strand_id
1 'polypeptide(L)'
;RLPTVAAPAPVAAPVSDAGPVSDAEPASDADPAAVAVTGEAGSDPATPEPLRIVLEFSQDCWVEFTVDGGRRTSELRAAGEVVTLVARDHVLLTLGNLAGVGISIDGRPWTPPGGAARVTRDLRIDRSTVAGTP
;
A
#
# COMPACT_ATOMS: atom_id res chain seq x y z
N ARG A 1 -48.22 -3.12 0.48
CA ARG A 1 -48.56 -4.16 1.49
C ARG A 1 -47.37 -5.10 1.59
N LEU A 2 -46.79 -5.27 2.78
CA LEU A 2 -45.73 -6.23 3.09
C LEU A 2 -46.37 -7.56 3.53
N PRO A 3 -45.86 -8.75 3.15
CA PRO A 3 -46.31 -10.00 3.73
C PRO A 3 -45.64 -10.27 5.08
N THR A 4 -46.42 -10.84 6.00
CA THR A 4 -46.06 -11.21 7.38
C THR A 4 -45.43 -12.61 7.45
N VAL A 5 -44.68 -12.83 8.53
CA VAL A 5 -43.72 -13.90 8.87
C VAL A 5 -44.33 -15.28 9.13
N ALA A 6 -43.55 -16.34 8.95
CA ALA A 6 -43.66 -17.58 9.75
C ALA A 6 -42.25 -18.17 10.03
N ALA A 7 -41.96 -18.43 11.31
CA ALA A 7 -40.74 -19.06 11.84
C ALA A 7 -40.98 -20.53 12.21
N PRO A 8 -39.94 -21.39 12.26
CA PRO A 8 -39.99 -22.63 13.04
C PRO A 8 -38.96 -22.70 14.19
N ALA A 9 -39.37 -23.49 15.21
CA ALA A 9 -38.88 -23.63 16.58
C ALA A 9 -37.49 -24.28 16.77
N PRO A 10 -36.89 -24.18 17.99
CA PRO A 10 -35.56 -24.74 18.29
C PRO A 10 -35.65 -26.21 18.74
N VAL A 11 -34.66 -27.02 18.36
CA VAL A 11 -34.48 -28.39 18.90
C VAL A 11 -33.16 -28.45 19.65
N ALA A 12 -33.24 -28.94 20.90
CA ALA A 12 -32.19 -28.98 21.92
C ALA A 12 -31.09 -30.02 21.66
N ALA A 13 -29.95 -29.79 22.33
CA ALA A 13 -28.69 -30.55 22.34
C ALA A 13 -28.78 -31.98 22.90
N PRO A 14 -27.69 -32.75 22.75
CA PRO A 14 -27.12 -33.42 23.93
C PRO A 14 -25.63 -33.14 24.15
N VAL A 15 -25.33 -32.93 25.44
CA VAL A 15 -24.00 -32.89 26.08
C VAL A 15 -23.47 -34.32 26.33
N SER A 16 -22.16 -34.53 26.23
CA SER A 16 -21.33 -35.56 26.93
C SER A 16 -19.87 -35.34 26.51
N ASP A 17 -19.02 -34.73 27.33
CA ASP A 17 -18.25 -35.26 28.49
C ASP A 17 -16.93 -35.94 28.06
N ALA A 18 -15.82 -35.49 28.69
CA ALA A 18 -14.66 -36.29 29.15
C ALA A 18 -13.29 -35.59 29.01
N GLY A 19 -12.87 -34.89 30.09
CA GLY A 19 -11.50 -34.75 30.66
C GLY A 19 -10.29 -34.33 29.80
N PRO A 20 -9.05 -34.20 30.37
CA PRO A 20 -8.65 -34.25 31.78
C PRO A 20 -7.94 -32.96 32.27
N VAL A 21 -7.63 -32.97 33.58
CA VAL A 21 -6.79 -32.01 34.32
C VAL A 21 -5.36 -31.89 33.76
N SER A 22 -4.78 -30.69 33.80
CA SER A 22 -3.32 -30.46 33.83
C SER A 22 -3.11 -29.04 34.38
N ASP A 23 -2.83 -28.88 35.68
CA ASP A 23 -1.53 -28.94 36.34
C ASP A 23 -0.74 -27.63 36.21
N ALA A 24 0.08 -27.38 37.21
CA ALA A 24 0.53 -26.09 37.68
C ALA A 24 1.54 -25.40 36.75
N GLU A 25 1.62 -24.10 36.96
CA GLU A 25 2.73 -23.19 36.66
C GLU A 25 4.12 -23.87 36.68
N PRO A 26 5.01 -23.48 35.76
CA PRO A 26 6.26 -22.92 36.28
C PRO A 26 6.76 -21.69 35.54
N ALA A 27 7.20 -20.73 36.36
CA ALA A 27 8.48 -20.02 36.29
C ALA A 27 9.03 -19.62 34.91
N SER A 28 9.05 -18.30 34.72
CA SER A 28 10.28 -17.50 34.49
C SER A 28 11.45 -18.24 33.82
N ASP A 29 11.64 -18.00 32.53
CA ASP A 29 12.96 -18.10 31.90
C ASP A 29 13.30 -16.75 31.26
N ALA A 30 14.35 -16.15 31.80
CA ALA A 30 14.94 -14.93 31.30
C ALA A 30 15.89 -15.30 30.16
N ASP A 31 15.76 -14.63 29.02
CA ASP A 31 16.91 -14.46 28.13
C ASP A 31 16.81 -13.12 27.39
N PRO A 32 17.50 -12.06 27.84
CA PRO A 32 17.84 -10.97 26.97
C PRO A 32 19.02 -11.41 26.09
N ALA A 33 18.71 -12.09 24.99
CA ALA A 33 19.66 -12.28 23.90
C ALA A 33 19.93 -10.90 23.28
N ALA A 34 20.89 -10.19 23.89
CA ALA A 34 21.57 -9.06 23.31
C ALA A 34 22.31 -9.57 22.06
N VAL A 35 21.63 -9.50 20.91
CA VAL A 35 22.28 -9.60 19.62
C VAL A 35 23.11 -8.33 19.41
N ALA A 36 24.38 -8.43 19.78
CA ALA A 36 25.41 -7.54 19.26
C ALA A 36 25.41 -7.67 17.73
N VAL A 37 24.88 -6.66 17.04
CA VAL A 37 25.21 -6.43 15.63
C VAL A 37 26.33 -5.41 15.61
N THR A 38 27.56 -5.92 15.70
CA THR A 38 28.71 -5.29 15.07
C THR A 38 28.48 -5.38 13.57
N GLY A 39 27.91 -4.33 13.00
CA GLY A 39 27.88 -4.11 11.56
C GLY A 39 28.79 -2.95 11.24
N GLU A 40 30.05 -3.25 10.91
CA GLU A 40 30.92 -2.35 10.17
C GLU A 40 30.20 -1.99 8.86
N ALA A 41 29.55 -0.83 8.82
CA ALA A 41 29.06 -0.27 7.58
C ALA A 41 30.25 0.32 6.83
N GLY A 42 30.96 -0.55 6.11
CA GLY A 42 31.75 -0.14 4.96
C GLY A 42 30.90 0.74 4.06
N SER A 43 31.51 1.81 3.54
CA SER A 43 30.88 2.70 2.58
C SER A 43 30.42 1.90 1.35
N ASP A 44 29.17 1.47 1.37
CA ASP A 44 28.47 0.94 0.21
C ASP A 44 28.50 2.03 -0.87
N PRO A 45 28.84 1.71 -2.14
CA PRO A 45 28.77 2.68 -3.21
C PRO A 45 27.35 3.21 -3.26
N ALA A 46 27.15 4.49 -2.91
CA ALA A 46 25.86 5.13 -2.69
C ALA A 46 24.81 4.64 -3.71
N THR A 47 24.04 3.63 -3.31
CA THR A 47 22.96 3.11 -4.13
C THR A 47 22.02 4.29 -4.35
N PRO A 48 21.67 4.65 -5.60
CA PRO A 48 20.75 5.75 -5.82
C PRO A 48 19.47 5.48 -5.04
N GLU A 49 19.14 6.36 -4.09
CA GLU A 49 17.88 6.30 -3.35
C GLU A 49 16.67 6.00 -4.26
N PRO A 50 15.81 5.04 -3.91
CA PRO A 50 14.69 4.71 -4.76
C PRO A 50 13.71 5.88 -4.84
N LEU A 51 13.24 6.20 -6.05
CA LEU A 51 12.19 7.18 -6.31
C LEU A 51 10.87 6.65 -5.74
N ARG A 52 10.35 7.29 -4.70
CA ARG A 52 9.07 6.90 -4.08
C ARG A 52 7.97 7.83 -4.55
N ILE A 53 6.97 7.28 -5.22
CA ILE A 53 5.79 7.99 -5.68
C ILE A 53 4.58 7.47 -4.92
N VAL A 54 3.82 8.36 -4.29
CA VAL A 54 2.58 8.05 -3.59
C VAL A 54 1.43 8.67 -4.37
N LEU A 55 0.43 7.86 -4.66
CA LEU A 55 -0.81 8.25 -5.33
C LEU A 55 -1.95 8.10 -4.33
N GLU A 56 -2.63 9.20 -4.05
CA GLU A 56 -3.78 9.25 -3.14
C GLU A 56 -5.03 9.50 -3.96
N PHE A 57 -5.92 8.50 -4.01
CA PHE A 57 -7.13 8.54 -4.81
C PHE A 57 -8.27 9.12 -3.97
N SER A 58 -8.71 10.33 -4.27
CA SER A 58 -9.89 10.96 -3.66
C SER A 58 -11.19 10.61 -4.38
N GLN A 59 -11.09 10.09 -5.60
CA GLN A 59 -12.20 9.62 -6.43
C GLN A 59 -11.78 8.35 -7.16
N ASP A 60 -12.76 7.59 -7.65
CA ASP A 60 -12.49 6.44 -8.51
C ASP A 60 -11.70 6.89 -9.75
N CYS A 61 -10.58 6.22 -9.99
CA CYS A 61 -9.67 6.57 -11.08
C CYS A 61 -9.12 5.30 -11.71
N TRP A 62 -9.26 5.20 -13.03
CA TRP A 62 -8.47 4.25 -13.79
C TRP A 62 -7.03 4.73 -13.82
N VAL A 63 -6.12 3.89 -13.32
CA VAL A 63 -4.68 4.14 -13.32
C VAL A 63 -4.01 3.08 -14.16
N GLU A 64 -2.95 3.51 -14.82
CA GLU A 64 -2.05 2.61 -15.47
C GLU A 64 -0.63 3.09 -15.25
N PHE A 65 0.26 2.17 -14.88
CA PHE A 65 1.63 2.52 -14.53
C PHE A 65 2.62 1.48 -15.01
N THR A 66 3.83 1.95 -15.32
CA THR A 66 4.99 1.13 -15.64
C THR A 66 6.18 1.63 -14.83
N VAL A 67 6.79 0.75 -14.05
CA VAL A 67 7.95 1.06 -13.20
C VAL A 67 9.21 0.58 -13.92
N ASP A 68 10.17 1.49 -14.15
CA ASP A 68 11.48 1.21 -14.75
C ASP A 68 11.41 0.40 -16.07
N GLY A 69 10.40 0.67 -16.90
CA GLY A 69 10.18 -0.08 -18.14
C GLY A 69 9.74 -1.54 -17.97
N GLY A 70 9.31 -1.91 -16.76
CA GLY A 70 8.79 -3.23 -16.43
C GLY A 70 7.41 -3.52 -17.04
N ARG A 71 6.62 -4.37 -16.35
CA ARG A 71 5.26 -4.69 -16.81
C ARG A 71 4.35 -3.47 -16.62
N ARG A 72 3.53 -3.20 -17.64
CA ARG A 72 2.45 -2.23 -17.58
C ARG A 72 1.28 -2.83 -16.80
N THR A 73 0.91 -2.18 -15.70
CA THR A 73 -0.24 -2.55 -14.88
C THR A 73 -1.35 -1.55 -15.14
N SER A 74 -2.56 -2.03 -15.38
CA SER A 74 -3.75 -1.21 -15.60
C SER A 74 -4.88 -1.68 -14.71
N GLU A 75 -5.39 -0.80 -13.87
CA GLU A 75 -6.41 -1.14 -12.87
C GLU A 75 -7.28 0.06 -12.50
N LEU A 76 -8.47 -0.21 -11.97
CA LEU A 76 -9.34 0.82 -11.39
C LEU A 76 -9.07 0.90 -9.89
N ARG A 77 -8.68 2.07 -9.40
CA ARG A 77 -8.54 2.34 -7.95
C ARG A 77 -9.76 3.09 -7.47
N ALA A 78 -10.29 2.69 -6.32
CA ALA A 78 -11.42 3.36 -5.70
C ALA A 78 -10.98 4.61 -4.92
N ALA A 79 -11.94 5.48 -4.64
CA ALA A 79 -11.76 6.59 -3.72
C ALA A 79 -11.34 6.10 -2.31
N GLY A 80 -10.42 6.83 -1.68
CA GLY A 80 -9.83 6.52 -0.38
C GLY A 80 -8.61 5.60 -0.44
N GLU A 81 -8.25 5.09 -1.61
CA GLU A 81 -7.08 4.23 -1.76
C GLU A 81 -5.77 5.03 -1.85
N VAL A 82 -4.70 4.40 -1.38
CA VAL A 82 -3.33 4.93 -1.50
C VAL A 82 -2.44 3.88 -2.14
N VAL A 83 -1.76 4.25 -3.22
CA VAL A 83 -0.80 3.39 -3.93
C VAL A 83 0.59 3.98 -3.78
N THR A 84 1.54 3.18 -3.32
CA THR A 84 2.95 3.55 -3.30
C THR A 84 3.69 2.79 -4.38
N LEU A 85 4.30 3.53 -5.30
CA LEU A 85 5.17 3.03 -6.35
C LEU A 85 6.62 3.36 -5.97
N VAL A 86 7.51 2.39 -6.13
CA VAL A 86 8.94 2.54 -5.86
C VAL A 86 9.69 2.18 -7.12
N ALA A 87 10.44 3.13 -7.66
CA ALA A 87 11.19 3.00 -8.90
C ALA A 87 12.67 3.35 -8.68
N ARG A 88 13.55 2.91 -9.58
CA ARG A 88 14.98 3.25 -9.56
C ARG A 88 15.28 4.44 -10.46
N ASP A 89 14.73 4.42 -11.66
CA ASP A 89 14.99 5.38 -12.71
C ASP A 89 13.78 6.27 -12.96
N HIS A 90 12.63 5.66 -13.29
CA HIS A 90 11.43 6.39 -13.69
C HIS A 90 10.15 5.56 -13.58
N VAL A 91 9.04 6.27 -13.47
CA VAL A 91 7.69 5.71 -13.61
C VAL A 91 6.98 6.40 -14.75
N LEU A 92 6.33 5.61 -15.60
CA LEU A 92 5.37 6.12 -16.59
C LEU A 92 3.97 5.89 -16.05
N LEU A 93 3.21 6.97 -15.91
CA LEU A 93 1.86 6.96 -15.34
C LEU A 93 0.83 7.43 -16.36
N THR A 94 -0.34 6.82 -16.33
CA THR A 94 -1.54 7.32 -17.00
C THR A 94 -2.69 7.33 -15.99
N LEU A 95 -3.35 8.47 -15.86
CA LEU A 95 -4.46 8.70 -14.94
C LEU A 95 -5.69 9.10 -15.73
N GLY A 96 -6.75 8.31 -15.63
CA GLY A 96 -8.04 8.56 -16.26
C GLY A 96 -8.89 9.64 -15.59
N ASN A 97 -8.54 10.02 -14.36
CA ASN A 97 -9.18 11.09 -13.61
C ASN A 97 -8.16 11.81 -12.70
N LEU A 98 -7.27 12.63 -13.29
CA LEU A 98 -6.21 13.30 -12.54
C LEU A 98 -6.74 14.24 -11.44
N ALA A 99 -7.89 14.87 -11.65
CA ALA A 99 -8.48 15.81 -10.67
C ALA A 99 -8.80 15.15 -9.31
N GLY A 100 -8.99 13.84 -9.30
CA GLY A 100 -9.23 13.05 -8.10
C GLY A 100 -7.99 12.34 -7.55
N VAL A 101 -6.79 12.67 -8.01
CA VAL A 101 -5.54 11.99 -7.62
C VAL A 101 -4.51 12.98 -7.11
N GLY A 102 -4.16 12.86 -5.83
CA GLY A 102 -2.99 13.50 -5.25
C GLY A 102 -1.73 12.71 -5.60
N ILE A 103 -0.68 13.40 -6.04
CA ILE A 103 0.62 12.77 -6.33
C ILE A 103 1.65 13.37 -5.38
N SER A 104 2.41 12.53 -4.70
CA SER A 104 3.56 12.96 -3.90
C SER A 104 4.80 12.19 -4.33
N ILE A 105 5.93 12.90 -4.47
CA ILE A 105 7.22 12.32 -4.84
C ILE A 105 8.18 12.57 -3.68
N ASP A 106 8.75 11.49 -3.13
CA ASP A 106 9.66 11.53 -1.98
C ASP A 106 9.09 12.34 -0.81
N GLY A 107 7.77 12.21 -0.58
CA GLY A 107 7.02 12.89 0.48
C GLY A 107 6.64 14.34 0.17
N ARG A 108 6.96 14.86 -1.01
CA ARG A 108 6.60 16.23 -1.43
C ARG A 108 5.42 16.19 -2.38
N PRO A 109 4.35 16.98 -2.14
CA PRO A 109 3.24 17.06 -3.08
C PRO A 109 3.76 17.59 -4.43
N TRP A 110 3.39 16.90 -5.50
CA TRP A 110 3.82 17.22 -6.84
C TRP A 110 2.62 17.36 -7.76
N THR A 111 2.59 18.44 -8.53
CA THR A 111 1.53 18.68 -9.51
C THR A 111 2.07 18.38 -10.90
N PRO A 112 1.41 17.50 -11.66
CA PRO A 112 1.87 17.16 -13.00
C PRO A 112 1.79 18.36 -13.96
N PRO A 113 2.77 18.50 -14.87
CA PRO A 113 2.73 19.52 -15.91
C PRO A 113 1.54 19.27 -16.83
N GLY A 114 0.71 20.29 -17.06
CA GLY A 114 -0.53 20.18 -17.83
C GLY A 114 -1.82 20.42 -17.03
N GLY A 115 -1.73 20.64 -15.71
CA GLY A 115 -2.85 21.09 -14.88
C GLY A 115 -3.94 20.03 -14.69
N ALA A 116 -5.17 20.47 -14.34
CA ALA A 116 -6.33 19.62 -14.05
C ALA A 116 -6.95 18.99 -15.32
N ALA A 117 -6.12 18.39 -16.17
CA ALA A 117 -6.59 17.63 -17.31
C ALA A 117 -7.51 16.49 -16.84
N ARG A 118 -8.60 16.25 -17.57
CA ARG A 118 -9.52 15.15 -17.24
C ARG A 118 -8.83 13.79 -17.32
N VAL A 119 -7.88 13.64 -18.24
CA VAL A 119 -7.03 12.46 -18.43
C VAL A 119 -5.60 12.92 -18.68
N THR A 120 -4.65 12.37 -17.96
CA THR A 120 -3.22 12.63 -18.15
C THR A 120 -2.55 11.32 -18.54
N ARG A 121 -1.92 11.28 -19.72
CA ARG A 121 -1.26 10.08 -20.26
C ARG A 121 0.23 10.29 -20.31
N ASP A 122 0.96 9.18 -20.25
CA ASP A 122 2.41 9.14 -20.46
C ASP A 122 3.18 10.10 -19.54
N LEU A 123 2.66 10.28 -18.32
CA LEU A 123 3.24 11.11 -17.29
C LEU A 123 4.52 10.43 -16.79
N ARG A 124 5.66 10.92 -17.28
CA ARG A 124 6.97 10.43 -16.86
C ARG A 124 7.41 11.17 -15.60
N ILE A 125 7.62 10.41 -14.53
CA ILE A 125 8.19 10.90 -13.28
C ILE A 125 9.55 10.24 -13.13
N ASP A 126 10.60 11.04 -13.08
CA ASP A 126 11.99 10.58 -12.89
C ASP A 126 12.72 11.50 -11.91
N ARG A 127 13.96 11.17 -11.54
CA ARG A 127 14.73 11.94 -10.57
C ARG A 127 14.93 13.41 -10.94
N SER A 128 14.98 13.72 -12.24
CA SER A 128 15.11 15.11 -12.74
C SER A 128 13.87 15.93 -12.40
N THR A 129 12.69 15.27 -12.31
CA THR A 129 11.43 15.91 -11.92
C THR A 129 11.50 16.47 -10.50
N VAL A 130 12.18 15.76 -9.59
CA VAL A 130 12.30 16.16 -8.17
C VAL A 130 13.35 17.27 -8.00
N ALA A 131 14.43 17.22 -8.78
CA ALA A 131 15.51 18.20 -8.75
C ALA A 131 15.14 19.56 -9.40
N GLY A 132 14.07 19.61 -10.21
CA GLY A 132 13.68 20.78 -11.00
C GLY A 132 12.68 21.74 -10.36
N THR A 133 12.29 21.55 -9.09
CA THR A 133 11.40 22.49 -8.40
C THR A 133 12.26 23.58 -7.74
N PRO A 134 12.21 24.85 -8.20
CA PRO A 134 12.96 25.96 -7.60
C PRO A 134 12.51 26.30 -6.18
#